data_AF-A0A4Z1G6Z6-F1
#
_entry.id   AF-A0A4Z1G6Z6-F1
#
_cell.length_a   1.000
_cell.length_b   1.000
_cell.length_c   1.000
_cell.angle_alpha   90.00
_cell.angle_beta   90.00
_cell.angle_gamma   90.00
#
_symmetry.space_group_name_H-M   'P 1'
#
loop_
_entity.id
_entity.type
_entity.pdbx_description
1 polymer ?
#
loop_
_entity_poly.entity_id
_entity_poly.type
_entity_poly.pdbx_seq_one_letter_code
_entity_poly.pdbx_strand_id
1 'polypeptide(L)'
;MATTGSTIMNSANTIPIPGRRSLNLPRASALSLLEQCEIVKYNQKKSLYLHIQDYRGSQNWNKLSVSDYVPLPNTHKFTTRMSLQDAAQRCKRAMIVLIGIHNERAVAHNRGIQAQQQNEDEEENAERAEWTRIIVAMKAKNARDAEESFQSRAGDRMWLMERR
;
A
#
# COMPACT_ATOMS: atom_id res chain seq x y z
N MET A 1 67.34 20.33 -46.12
CA MET A 1 65.98 19.75 -46.11
C MET A 1 65.73 19.15 -44.74
N ALA A 2 64.74 19.65 -44.00
CA ALA A 2 64.10 18.95 -42.89
C ALA A 2 62.74 19.61 -42.65
N THR A 3 61.72 18.75 -42.62
CA THR A 3 60.31 19.00 -42.82
C THR A 3 59.64 19.60 -41.59
N THR A 4 58.67 20.49 -41.83
CA THR A 4 57.69 20.98 -40.87
C THR A 4 56.90 19.85 -40.23
N GLY A 5 56.91 19.77 -38.90
CA GLY A 5 55.96 19.00 -38.10
C GLY A 5 55.13 19.96 -37.26
N SER A 6 54.12 20.59 -37.86
CA SER A 6 53.11 21.32 -37.11
C SER A 6 52.29 20.30 -36.32
N THR A 7 52.60 20.14 -35.04
CA THR A 7 51.73 19.41 -34.12
C THR A 7 50.46 20.25 -33.94
N ILE A 8 49.43 19.91 -34.70
CA ILE A 8 48.07 20.36 -34.43
C ILE A 8 47.68 19.76 -33.08
N MET A 9 47.92 20.54 -32.02
CA MET A 9 47.48 20.23 -30.68
C MET A 9 45.96 20.39 -30.69
N ASN A 10 45.23 19.27 -30.74
CA ASN A 10 43.78 19.23 -30.53
C ASN A 10 43.47 19.75 -29.12
N SER A 11 43.41 21.07 -28.99
CA SER A 11 42.85 21.74 -27.83
C SER A 11 41.36 21.43 -27.84
N ALA A 12 40.94 20.45 -27.04
CA ALA A 12 39.55 20.33 -26.66
C ALA A 12 39.16 21.70 -26.07
N ASN A 13 38.30 22.43 -26.77
CA ASN A 13 37.74 23.70 -26.31
C ASN A 13 36.92 23.43 -25.04
N THR A 14 37.63 23.30 -23.92
CA THR A 14 37.03 23.03 -22.63
C THR A 14 36.46 24.35 -22.15
N ILE A 15 35.20 24.58 -22.43
CA ILE A 15 34.49 25.74 -21.87
C ILE A 15 34.52 25.56 -20.36
N PRO A 16 35.22 26.44 -19.62
CA PRO A 16 35.32 26.27 -18.19
C PRO A 16 33.92 26.37 -17.60
N ILE A 17 33.52 25.36 -16.85
CA ILE A 17 32.32 25.43 -16.03
C ILE A 17 32.54 26.61 -15.09
N PRO A 18 31.68 27.64 -15.10
CA PRO A 18 31.91 28.85 -14.35
C PRO A 18 32.18 28.54 -12.89
N GLY A 19 33.27 29.12 -12.37
CA GLY A 19 33.64 28.97 -10.97
C GLY A 19 32.60 29.55 -10.03
N ARG A 20 32.74 29.24 -8.74
CA ARG A 20 31.90 29.77 -7.66
C ARG A 20 31.72 31.28 -7.79
N ARG A 21 30.46 31.75 -7.72
CA ARG A 21 30.04 33.16 -7.84
C ARG A 21 30.23 33.79 -9.23
N SER A 22 30.47 33.01 -10.28
CA SER A 22 30.49 33.57 -11.63
C SER A 22 29.09 34.01 -12.06
N LEU A 23 28.92 35.32 -12.20
CA LEU A 23 27.78 35.95 -12.89
C LEU A 23 27.88 35.80 -14.41
N ASN A 24 29.05 35.39 -14.91
CA ASN A 24 29.34 35.26 -16.32
C ASN A 24 29.18 33.79 -16.74
N LEU A 25 28.01 33.49 -17.28
CA LEU A 25 27.77 32.26 -18.03
C LEU A 25 28.46 32.37 -19.41
N PRO A 26 28.99 31.28 -19.96
CA PRO A 26 29.51 31.24 -21.32
C PRO A 26 28.42 31.70 -22.29
N ARG A 27 28.81 32.56 -23.24
CA ARG A 27 27.93 33.01 -24.32
C ARG A 27 27.46 31.81 -25.14
N ALA A 28 26.30 31.92 -25.79
CA ALA A 28 25.76 30.85 -26.65
C ALA A 28 26.76 30.39 -27.73
N SER A 29 27.58 31.31 -28.25
CA SER A 29 28.68 31.03 -29.19
C SER A 29 29.83 30.21 -28.62
N ALA A 30 30.01 30.21 -27.29
CA ALA A 30 30.93 29.29 -26.66
C ALA A 30 30.30 27.90 -26.64
N LEU A 31 29.04 27.77 -26.20
CA LEU A 31 28.34 26.47 -26.07
C LEU A 31 28.15 25.73 -27.40
N SER A 32 28.16 26.42 -28.54
CA SER A 32 28.13 25.81 -29.88
C SER A 32 29.38 25.00 -30.23
N LEU A 33 30.44 25.08 -29.42
CA LEU A 33 31.66 24.29 -29.58
C LEU A 33 31.64 22.97 -28.80
N LEU A 34 30.60 22.71 -28.01
CA LEU A 34 30.44 21.50 -27.22
C LEU A 34 29.65 20.43 -27.99
N GLU A 35 29.97 19.17 -27.77
CA GLU A 35 29.12 18.07 -28.24
C GLU A 35 27.79 18.03 -27.47
N GLN A 36 26.76 17.44 -28.06
CA GLN A 36 25.42 17.34 -27.45
C GLN A 36 25.46 16.73 -26.04
N CYS A 37 26.32 15.74 -25.81
CA CYS A 37 26.47 15.10 -24.51
C CYS A 37 27.11 16.03 -23.45
N GLU A 38 28.00 16.92 -23.89
CA GLU A 38 28.66 17.92 -23.04
C GLU A 38 27.72 19.08 -22.73
N ILE A 39 26.91 19.51 -23.70
CA ILE A 39 25.84 20.50 -23.51
C ILE A 39 24.85 20.02 -22.45
N VAL A 40 24.45 18.75 -22.47
CA VAL A 40 23.55 18.16 -21.46
C VAL A 40 24.19 18.20 -20.06
N LYS A 41 25.45 17.77 -19.93
CA LYS A 41 26.19 17.83 -18.64
C LYS A 41 26.33 19.27 -18.14
N TYR A 42 26.61 20.21 -19.04
CA TYR A 42 26.72 21.63 -18.73
C TYR A 42 25.38 22.20 -18.22
N ASN A 43 24.29 21.93 -18.94
CA ASN A 43 22.94 22.38 -18.57
C ASN A 43 22.49 21.79 -17.23
N GLN A 44 22.80 20.52 -16.95
CA GLN A 44 22.53 19.91 -15.65
C GLN A 44 23.28 20.62 -14.51
N LYS A 45 24.59 20.88 -14.68
CA LYS A 45 25.37 21.63 -13.68
C LYS A 45 24.86 23.06 -13.49
N LYS A 46 24.54 23.76 -14.58
CA LYS A 46 23.95 25.11 -14.53
C LYS A 46 22.62 25.12 -13.77
N SER A 47 21.74 24.17 -14.07
CA SER A 47 20.44 24.03 -13.41
C SER A 47 20.59 23.76 -11.90
N LEU A 48 21.55 22.93 -11.50
CA LEU A 48 21.87 22.69 -10.09
C LEU A 48 22.34 23.97 -9.39
N TYR A 49 23.25 24.73 -10.01
CA TYR A 49 23.75 25.96 -9.41
C TYR A 49 22.64 27.00 -9.21
N LEU A 50 21.76 27.17 -10.20
CA LEU A 50 20.59 28.03 -10.09
C LEU A 50 19.66 27.55 -8.97
N HIS A 51 19.37 26.24 -8.91
CA HIS A 51 18.57 25.66 -7.84
C HIS A 51 19.16 25.91 -6.45
N ILE A 52 20.47 25.75 -6.25
CA ILE A 52 21.10 26.03 -4.95
C ILE A 52 21.01 27.53 -4.63
N GLN A 53 21.22 28.40 -5.61
CA GLN A 53 21.16 29.85 -5.44
C GLN A 53 19.76 30.33 -5.04
N ASP A 54 18.72 29.84 -5.71
CA ASP A 54 17.33 30.21 -5.43
C ASP A 54 16.89 29.78 -4.01
N TYR A 55 17.35 28.61 -3.54
CA TYR A 55 16.88 28.03 -2.27
C TYR A 55 17.77 28.34 -1.05
N ARG A 56 19.05 28.69 -1.22
CA ARG A 56 19.95 29.07 -0.10
C ARG A 56 20.21 30.58 0.02
N GLY A 57 19.80 31.40 -0.95
CA GLY A 57 20.04 32.85 -0.92
C GLY A 57 21.54 33.22 -0.92
N SER A 58 21.90 34.27 -0.17
CA SER A 58 23.27 34.86 -0.14
C SER A 58 24.25 34.20 0.83
N GLN A 59 23.91 33.03 1.40
CA GLN A 59 24.78 32.36 2.38
C GLN A 59 26.17 32.04 1.80
N ASN A 60 27.19 32.14 2.67
CA ASN A 60 28.55 31.80 2.29
C ASN A 60 28.61 30.33 1.85
N TRP A 61 29.00 30.15 0.59
CA TRP A 61 29.19 28.85 -0.02
C TRP A 61 30.35 28.15 0.70
N ASN A 62 30.09 27.40 1.78
CA ASN A 62 31.03 26.36 2.19
C ASN A 62 31.08 25.29 1.08
N LYS A 63 32.17 24.51 1.00
CA LYS A 63 32.45 23.52 -0.06
C LYS A 63 31.30 22.49 -0.21
N LEU A 64 30.26 22.83 -0.99
CA LEU A 64 29.20 21.92 -1.42
C LEU A 64 29.73 21.13 -2.60
N SER A 65 29.76 19.81 -2.48
CA SER A 65 30.08 18.94 -3.59
C SER A 65 28.84 18.74 -4.46
N VAL A 66 28.96 19.03 -5.76
CA VAL A 66 27.90 18.79 -6.75
C VAL A 66 27.48 17.30 -6.77
N SER A 67 28.38 16.39 -6.39
CA SER A 67 28.11 14.95 -6.27
C SER A 67 27.03 14.60 -5.25
N ASP A 68 26.77 15.47 -4.27
CA ASP A 68 25.86 15.18 -3.17
C ASP A 68 24.39 15.40 -3.57
N TYR A 69 24.18 16.08 -4.69
CA TYR A 69 22.89 16.41 -5.24
C TYR A 69 22.50 15.43 -6.35
N VAL A 70 21.28 14.92 -6.24
CA VAL A 70 20.66 14.00 -7.18
C VAL A 70 19.49 14.73 -7.86
N PRO A 71 19.40 14.72 -9.20
CA PRO A 71 18.25 15.28 -9.90
C PRO A 71 17.01 14.43 -9.62
N LEU A 72 15.89 15.09 -9.34
CA LEU A 72 14.61 14.40 -9.22
C LEU A 72 14.09 14.03 -10.61
N PRO A 73 13.64 12.78 -10.84
CA PRO A 73 13.14 12.35 -12.14
C PRO A 73 12.05 13.26 -12.67
N ASN A 74 12.10 13.59 -13.97
CA ASN A 74 11.10 14.41 -14.67
C ASN A 74 10.87 15.82 -14.07
N THR A 75 11.87 16.39 -13.38
CA THR A 75 11.78 17.76 -12.85
C THR A 75 13.09 18.53 -13.02
N HIS A 76 13.04 19.86 -12.84
CA HIS A 76 14.23 20.72 -12.73
C HIS A 76 14.71 20.90 -11.28
N LYS A 77 14.27 20.02 -10.37
CA LYS A 77 14.58 20.11 -8.94
C LYS A 77 15.68 19.13 -8.59
N PHE A 78 16.47 19.51 -7.60
CA PHE A 78 17.52 18.67 -7.05
C PHE A 78 17.20 18.36 -5.59
N THR A 79 17.71 17.23 -5.13
CA THR A 79 17.62 16.83 -3.73
C THR A 79 18.95 16.22 -3.31
N THR A 80 19.14 15.95 -2.02
CA THR A 80 20.33 15.23 -1.55
C THR A 80 20.00 13.78 -1.24
N ARG A 81 21.02 12.92 -1.24
CA ARG A 81 20.85 11.52 -0.83
C ARG A 81 20.25 11.40 0.56
N MET A 82 20.71 12.22 1.51
CA MET A 82 20.18 12.23 2.88
C MET A 82 18.70 12.61 2.91
N SER A 83 18.31 13.69 2.22
CA SER A 83 16.90 14.11 2.15
C SER A 83 16.00 13.04 1.54
N LEU A 84 16.47 12.32 0.52
CA LEU A 84 15.75 11.18 -0.06
C LEU A 84 15.60 10.03 0.93
N GLN A 85 16.66 9.69 1.66
CA GLN A 85 16.64 8.64 2.68
C GLN A 85 15.65 8.97 3.80
N ASP A 86 15.67 10.21 4.30
CA ASP A 86 14.74 10.67 5.34
C ASP A 86 13.29 10.62 4.86
N ALA A 87 13.03 11.09 3.64
CA ALA A 87 11.71 11.02 3.03
C ALA A 87 11.23 9.57 2.89
N ALA A 88 12.09 8.67 2.39
CA ALA A 88 11.76 7.26 2.25
C ALA A 88 11.45 6.60 3.61
N GLN A 89 12.20 6.93 4.67
CA GLN A 89 11.93 6.44 6.02
C GLN A 89 10.59 6.94 6.55
N ARG A 90 10.25 8.20 6.32
CA ARG A 90 8.94 8.77 6.70
C ARG A 90 7.80 8.05 5.97
N CYS A 91 7.92 7.83 4.67
CA CYS A 91 6.93 7.07 3.89
C CYS A 91 6.78 5.64 4.42
N LYS A 92 7.90 4.96 4.70
CA LYS A 92 7.88 3.61 5.26
C LYS A 92 7.13 3.56 6.59
N ARG A 93 7.40 4.49 7.51
CA ARG A 93 6.70 4.57 8.80
C ARG A 93 5.21 4.81 8.62
N ALA A 94 4.82 5.74 7.73
CA ALA A 94 3.42 6.00 7.44
C ALA A 94 2.70 4.77 6.88
N MET A 95 3.32 4.02 5.96
CA MET A 95 2.75 2.78 5.44
C MET A 95 2.55 1.73 6.53
N ILE A 96 3.52 1.55 7.44
CA ILE A 96 3.39 0.61 8.56
C ILE A 96 2.18 0.97 9.43
N VAL A 97 2.00 2.26 9.75
CA VAL A 97 0.85 2.73 10.54
C VAL A 97 -0.47 2.45 9.82
N LEU A 98 -0.56 2.75 8.52
CA LEU A 98 -1.78 2.52 7.74
C LEU A 98 -2.14 1.04 7.66
N ILE A 99 -1.14 0.16 7.48
CA ILE A 99 -1.35 -1.30 7.49
C ILE A 99 -1.85 -1.75 8.85
N GLY A 100 -1.28 -1.23 9.95
CA GLY A 100 -1.74 -1.51 11.31
C GLY A 100 -3.22 -1.18 11.50
N ILE A 101 -3.62 0.05 11.14
CA ILE A 101 -5.02 0.51 11.23
C ILE A 101 -5.94 -0.36 10.37
N HIS A 102 -5.51 -0.72 9.15
CA HIS A 102 -6.30 -1.58 8.27
C HIS A 102 -6.52 -2.96 8.90
N ASN A 103 -5.47 -3.57 9.44
CA ASN A 103 -5.56 -4.87 10.09
C ASN A 103 -6.43 -4.83 11.35
N GLU A 104 -6.34 -3.79 12.17
CA GLU A 104 -7.22 -3.60 13.33
C GLU A 104 -8.68 -3.52 12.92
N ARG A 105 -8.99 -2.76 11.86
CA ARG A 105 -10.34 -2.68 11.30
C ARG A 105 -10.82 -4.02 10.76
N ALA A 106 -9.96 -4.76 10.06
CA ALA A 106 -10.27 -6.08 9.54
C ALA A 106 -10.56 -7.08 10.67
N VAL A 107 -9.78 -7.06 11.76
CA VAL A 107 -10.02 -7.89 12.94
C VAL A 107 -11.35 -7.55 13.60
N ALA A 108 -11.65 -6.26 13.79
CA ALA A 108 -12.92 -5.84 14.37
C ALA A 108 -14.12 -6.28 13.51
N HIS A 109 -14.01 -6.12 12.18
CA HIS A 109 -15.03 -6.57 11.24
C HIS A 109 -15.24 -8.09 11.29
N ASN A 110 -14.15 -8.87 11.27
CA ASN A 110 -14.23 -10.33 11.33
C ASN A 110 -14.84 -10.82 12.65
N ARG A 111 -14.54 -10.15 13.78
CA ARG A 111 -15.19 -10.44 15.06
C ARG A 111 -16.68 -10.15 15.01
N GLY A 112 -17.10 -9.06 14.36
CA GLY A 112 -18.50 -8.74 14.14
C GLY A 112 -19.23 -9.83 13.36
N ILE A 113 -18.63 -10.31 12.25
CA ILE A 113 -19.18 -11.42 11.47
C ILE A 113 -19.29 -12.70 12.30
N GLN A 114 -18.25 -13.05 13.06
CA GLN A 114 -18.28 -14.26 13.91
C GLN A 114 -19.37 -14.18 14.97
N ALA A 115 -19.53 -13.02 15.62
CA ALA A 115 -20.58 -12.82 16.61
C ALA A 115 -21.99 -12.92 15.99
N GLN A 116 -22.16 -12.39 14.78
CA GLN A 116 -23.43 -12.48 14.06
C GLN A 116 -23.76 -13.94 13.69
N GLN A 117 -22.77 -14.68 13.16
CA GLN A 117 -22.94 -16.11 12.84
C GLN A 117 -23.26 -16.95 14.07
N GLN A 118 -22.63 -16.69 15.22
CA GLN A 118 -22.95 -17.41 16.46
C GLN A 118 -24.38 -17.17 16.92
N ASN A 119 -24.89 -15.94 16.80
CA ASN A 119 -26.28 -15.64 17.14
C ASN A 119 -27.26 -16.34 16.19
N GLU A 120 -26.98 -16.31 14.89
CA GLU A 120 -27.80 -16.99 13.87
C GLU A 120 -27.82 -18.52 14.10
N ASP A 121 -26.65 -19.12 14.38
CA ASP A 121 -26.53 -20.55 14.68
C ASP A 121 -27.23 -20.94 16.01
N GLU A 122 -27.21 -20.08 17.03
CA GLU A 122 -27.90 -20.30 18.30
C GLU A 122 -29.43 -20.23 18.14
N GLU A 123 -29.92 -19.24 17.38
CA GLU A 123 -31.35 -19.08 17.08
C GLU A 123 -31.88 -20.29 16.27
N GLU A 124 -31.19 -20.69 15.22
CA GLU A 124 -31.57 -21.85 14.41
C GLU A 124 -31.59 -23.15 15.24
N ASN A 125 -30.62 -23.34 16.14
CA ASN A 125 -30.57 -24.50 17.02
C ASN A 125 -31.69 -24.49 18.07
N ALA A 126 -32.05 -23.31 18.61
CA ALA A 126 -33.15 -23.17 19.56
C ALA A 126 -34.49 -23.53 18.90
N GLU A 127 -34.76 -23.00 17.70
CA GLU A 127 -35.94 -23.34 16.93
C GLU A 127 -36.00 -24.84 16.62
N ARG A 128 -34.89 -25.42 16.18
CA ARG A 128 -34.81 -26.86 15.87
C ARG A 128 -35.07 -27.72 17.11
N ALA A 129 -34.57 -27.32 18.27
CA ALA A 129 -34.82 -28.01 19.54
C ALA A 129 -36.29 -27.92 19.96
N GLU A 130 -36.94 -26.77 19.76
CA GLU A 130 -38.36 -26.58 20.03
C GLU A 130 -39.23 -27.46 19.13
N TRP A 131 -39.00 -27.44 17.82
CA TRP A 131 -39.69 -28.30 16.86
C TRP A 131 -39.56 -29.78 17.20
N THR A 132 -38.35 -30.20 17.62
CA THR A 132 -38.10 -31.58 18.04
C THR A 132 -38.93 -31.95 19.27
N ARG A 133 -39.01 -31.06 20.27
CA ARG A 133 -39.85 -31.29 21.47
C ARG A 133 -41.32 -31.43 21.12
N ILE A 134 -41.85 -30.57 20.24
CA ILE A 134 -43.25 -30.62 19.79
C ILE A 134 -43.54 -31.97 19.11
N ILE A 135 -42.67 -32.41 18.20
CA ILE A 135 -42.83 -33.69 17.49
C ILE A 135 -42.83 -34.86 18.48
N VAL A 136 -41.92 -34.88 19.45
CA VAL A 136 -41.85 -35.92 20.47
C VAL A 136 -43.13 -35.93 21.32
N ALA A 137 -43.62 -34.77 21.74
CA ALA A 137 -44.86 -34.65 22.50
C ALA A 137 -46.08 -35.14 21.70
N MET A 138 -46.18 -34.79 20.41
CA MET A 138 -47.23 -35.30 19.52
C MET A 138 -47.17 -36.82 19.36
N LYS A 139 -45.97 -37.38 19.15
CA LYS A 139 -45.80 -38.85 19.06
C LYS A 139 -46.19 -39.55 20.35
N ALA A 140 -45.80 -39.01 21.50
CA ALA A 140 -46.14 -39.57 22.81
C ALA A 140 -47.64 -39.49 23.13
N LYS A 141 -48.32 -38.43 22.64
CA LYS A 141 -49.77 -38.33 22.73
C LYS A 141 -50.46 -39.35 21.82
N ASN A 142 -50.07 -39.43 20.54
CA ASN A 142 -50.64 -40.41 19.61
C ASN A 142 -50.45 -41.86 20.09
N ALA A 143 -49.32 -42.18 20.71
CA ALA A 143 -49.08 -43.51 21.28
C ALA A 143 -50.05 -43.83 22.43
N ARG A 144 -50.29 -42.86 23.32
CA ARG A 144 -51.28 -43.00 24.42
C ARG A 144 -52.70 -43.13 23.89
N ASP A 145 -53.10 -42.26 22.95
CA ASP A 145 -54.42 -42.29 22.34
C ASP A 145 -54.65 -43.63 21.59
N ALA A 146 -53.61 -44.17 20.95
CA ALA A 146 -53.67 -45.50 20.34
C ALA A 146 -53.84 -46.60 21.39
N GLU A 147 -53.09 -46.57 22.49
CA GLU A 147 -53.17 -47.56 23.57
C GLU A 147 -54.54 -47.55 24.26
N GLU A 148 -55.11 -46.38 24.55
CA GLU A 148 -56.48 -46.22 25.06
C GLU A 148 -57.53 -46.76 24.08
N SER A 149 -57.34 -46.56 22.78
CA SER A 149 -58.23 -47.12 21.75
C SER A 149 -58.15 -48.65 21.69
N PHE A 150 -56.95 -49.23 21.87
CA PHE A 150 -56.75 -50.68 21.91
C PHE A 150 -57.37 -51.31 23.17
N GLN A 151 -57.21 -50.68 24.33
CA GLN A 151 -57.82 -51.13 25.59
C GLN A 151 -59.35 -51.05 25.55
N SER A 152 -59.92 -49.94 25.04
CA SER A 152 -61.38 -49.80 24.90
C SER A 152 -61.97 -50.90 24.01
N ARG A 153 -61.32 -51.19 22.88
CA ARG A 153 -61.76 -52.22 21.93
C ARG A 153 -61.60 -53.65 22.49
N ALA A 154 -60.63 -53.87 23.37
CA ALA A 154 -60.46 -55.13 24.09
C ALA A 154 -61.56 -55.31 25.16
N GLY A 155 -61.89 -54.26 25.91
CA GLY A 155 -62.99 -54.25 26.87
C GLY A 155 -64.35 -54.53 26.23
N ASP A 156 -64.66 -53.86 25.12
CA ASP A 156 -65.92 -54.06 24.38
C ASP A 156 -66.08 -55.51 23.87
N ARG A 157 -64.98 -56.13 23.44
CA ARG A 157 -64.97 -57.53 22.99
C ARG A 157 -65.21 -58.52 24.14
N MET A 158 -64.64 -58.24 25.31
CA MET A 158 -64.79 -59.08 26.49
C MET A 158 -66.25 -59.08 26.98
N TRP A 159 -66.85 -57.89 27.04
CA TRP A 159 -68.25 -57.73 27.44
C TRP A 159 -69.25 -58.41 26.47
N LEU A 160 -68.95 -58.42 25.17
CA LEU A 160 -69.75 -59.16 24.18
C LEU A 160 -69.67 -60.69 24.34
N MET A 161 -68.58 -61.22 24.91
CA MET A 161 -68.44 -62.65 25.20
C MET A 161 -69.17 -63.08 26.48
N GLU A 162 -69.27 -62.21 27.49
CA GLU A 162 -70.02 -62.47 28.74
C GLU A 162 -71.55 -62.50 28.55
N ARG A 163 -72.07 -61.99 27.42
CA ARG A 163 -73.51 -61.94 27.10
C ARG A 163 -74.03 -63.12 26.27
N ARG A 164 -73.21 -64.13 25.99
CA ARG A 164 -73.62 -65.39 25.34
C ARG A 164 -73.72 -66.51 26.35
#